data_AF-A0A359E830-F1
#
_entry.id   AF-A0A359E830-F1
#
_cell.length_a   1.000
_cell.length_b   1.000
_cell.length_c   1.000
_cell.angle_alpha   90.00
_cell.angle_beta   90.00
_cell.angle_gamma   90.00
#
_symmetry.space_group_name_H-M   'P 1'
#
loop_
_entity.id
_entity.type
_entity.pdbx_description
1 polymer ?
#
loop_
_entity_poly.entity_id
_entity_poly.type
_entity_poly.pdbx_seq_one_letter_code
_entity_poly.pdbx_strand_id
1 'polypeptide(L)'
;MKRNVYILILCLVPIFEGYAQQELEPERFSNFSLQLTSPNVNADPGSMMPSVAKAYGFGSYIDNPASMATIENSEFMFSFFRDTDSANSSYLGTKNKTDWQNDKLGSIGVAYSVPAITGSLVIGVGYNRVISNANTYRISGRNNNSTITDSFLDADNKYFDLAFDTYAIDWGDVEQTYLESIFRIGFEPGSFPGINQEAEIRSQTYAGQYTAFLATEFRKDLFVGFSISFLQGESQHRENFLETDNQNDYDGDFIEGSDIDNILVNDRIDTKILAWKFRTGLVYKIRPGLNAGISYQ
;
A
#
# COMPACT_ATOMS: atom_id res chain seq x y z
N MET A 1 -58.53 19.68 -11.69
CA MET A 1 -57.80 18.40 -11.58
C MET A 1 -56.34 18.65 -11.93
N LYS A 2 -55.44 18.68 -10.94
CA LYS A 2 -54.01 18.93 -11.13
C LYS A 2 -53.31 17.59 -11.36
N ARG A 3 -52.62 17.45 -12.50
CA ARG A 3 -51.87 16.25 -12.87
C ARG A 3 -50.48 16.34 -12.24
N ASN A 4 -50.26 15.62 -11.15
CA ASN A 4 -48.94 15.46 -10.56
C ASN A 4 -48.10 14.56 -11.47
N VAL A 5 -47.00 15.10 -11.99
CA VAL A 5 -46.00 14.34 -12.74
C VAL A 5 -44.87 14.04 -11.76
N TYR A 6 -44.77 12.78 -11.32
CA TYR A 6 -43.61 12.29 -10.58
C TYR A 6 -42.57 11.84 -11.61
N ILE A 7 -41.51 12.64 -11.77
CA ILE A 7 -40.33 12.21 -12.55
C ILE A 7 -39.45 11.44 -11.58
N LEU A 8 -39.56 10.11 -11.64
CA LEU A 8 -38.66 9.19 -10.96
C LEU A 8 -37.44 8.99 -11.89
N ILE A 9 -36.38 9.77 -11.68
CA ILE A 9 -35.09 9.53 -12.36
C ILE A 9 -34.39 8.44 -11.57
N LEU A 10 -34.57 7.20 -12.02
CA LEU A 10 -33.74 6.07 -11.62
C LEU A 10 -32.41 6.24 -12.37
N CYS A 11 -31.38 6.78 -11.71
CA CYS A 11 -30.02 6.76 -12.24
C CYS A 11 -29.52 5.30 -12.27
N LEU A 12 -29.71 4.65 -13.41
CA LEU A 12 -28.96 3.45 -13.78
C LEU A 12 -27.50 3.86 -13.99
N VAL A 13 -26.67 3.64 -12.97
CA VAL A 13 -25.22 3.68 -13.10
C VAL A 13 -24.81 2.36 -13.78
N PRO A 14 -24.24 2.38 -14.99
CA PRO A 14 -23.70 1.17 -15.59
C PRO A 14 -22.49 0.70 -14.77
N ILE A 15 -22.58 -0.51 -14.24
CA ILE A 15 -21.46 -1.23 -13.64
C ILE A 15 -20.59 -1.70 -14.81
N PHE A 16 -19.50 -0.97 -15.08
CA PHE A 16 -18.46 -1.45 -15.98
C PHE A 16 -17.54 -2.38 -15.19
N GLU A 17 -17.72 -3.70 -15.37
CA GLU A 17 -16.71 -4.68 -14.96
C GLU A 17 -15.57 -4.66 -15.98
N GLY A 18 -14.53 -3.89 -15.68
CA GLY A 18 -13.25 -3.97 -16.39
C GLY A 18 -12.46 -5.16 -15.85
N TYR A 19 -12.42 -6.25 -16.61
CA TYR A 19 -11.48 -7.34 -16.32
C TYR A 19 -10.08 -6.93 -16.83
N ALA A 20 -9.21 -6.50 -15.93
CA ALA A 20 -7.78 -6.41 -16.22
C ALA A 20 -7.18 -7.82 -16.06
N GLN A 21 -6.79 -8.44 -17.16
CA GLN A 21 -5.95 -9.64 -17.14
C GLN A 21 -4.50 -9.19 -16.97
N GLN A 22 -3.87 -9.58 -15.87
CA GLN A 22 -2.44 -9.40 -15.65
C GLN A 22 -1.86 -10.77 -15.26
N GLU A 23 -1.03 -11.34 -16.13
CA GLU A 23 -0.21 -12.52 -15.85
C GLU A 23 0.85 -12.12 -14.80
N LEU A 24 0.52 -12.28 -13.53
CA LEU A 24 1.47 -12.16 -12.43
C LEU A 24 1.14 -13.24 -11.40
N GLU A 25 2.17 -13.93 -10.93
CA GLU A 25 2.08 -15.08 -10.04
C GLU A 25 1.20 -14.82 -8.80
N PRO A 26 0.41 -15.82 -8.36
CA PRO A 26 -0.47 -15.70 -7.19
C PRO A 26 0.25 -15.24 -5.90
N GLU A 27 1.53 -15.56 -5.75
CA GLU A 27 2.36 -15.18 -4.60
C GLU A 27 2.66 -13.67 -4.57
N ARG A 28 2.76 -13.03 -5.74
CA ARG A 28 2.83 -11.57 -5.81
C ARG A 28 1.48 -10.93 -5.51
N PHE A 29 0.36 -11.59 -5.82
CA PHE A 29 -0.97 -11.10 -5.47
C PHE A 29 -1.25 -11.12 -3.96
N SER A 30 -0.78 -12.13 -3.22
CA SER A 30 -0.97 -12.17 -1.77
C SER A 30 -0.22 -11.00 -1.09
N ASN A 31 1.04 -10.77 -1.50
CA ASN A 31 1.87 -9.67 -1.01
C ASN A 31 1.33 -8.30 -1.47
N PHE A 32 0.85 -8.18 -2.71
CA PHE A 32 0.24 -6.95 -3.24
C PHE A 32 -1.12 -6.65 -2.60
N SER A 33 -1.91 -7.69 -2.28
CA SER A 33 -3.18 -7.54 -1.56
C SER A 33 -2.94 -7.08 -0.12
N LEU A 34 -1.94 -7.63 0.59
CA LEU A 34 -1.51 -7.14 1.90
C LEU A 34 -1.00 -5.69 1.83
N GLN A 35 -0.33 -5.31 0.73
CA GLN A 35 0.15 -3.94 0.46
C GLN A 35 -0.98 -2.93 0.22
N LEU A 36 -2.07 -3.35 -0.45
CA LEU A 36 -3.26 -2.52 -0.69
C LEU A 36 -4.28 -2.58 0.44
N THR A 37 -4.20 -3.57 1.33
CA THR A 37 -5.01 -3.68 2.55
C THR A 37 -4.42 -2.78 3.64
N SER A 38 -4.23 -1.50 3.30
CA SER A 38 -3.78 -0.48 4.23
C SER A 38 -4.99 0.16 4.90
N PRO A 39 -4.94 0.45 6.21
CA PRO A 39 -5.95 1.31 6.81
C PRO A 39 -5.91 2.66 6.09
N ASN A 40 -7.05 3.09 5.53
CA ASN A 40 -7.17 4.42 4.98
C ASN A 40 -6.87 5.40 6.11
N VAL A 41 -5.87 6.25 5.92
CA VAL A 41 -5.61 7.36 6.83
C VAL A 41 -6.52 8.52 6.42
N ASN A 42 -7.25 9.09 7.37
CA ASN A 42 -7.80 10.42 7.18
C ASN A 42 -6.84 11.39 7.84
N ALA A 43 -5.98 12.02 7.04
CA ALA A 43 -4.93 12.89 7.56
C ALA A 43 -5.46 14.26 8.05
N ASP A 44 -6.78 14.39 8.26
CA ASP A 44 -7.38 15.54 8.95
C ASP A 44 -7.37 15.30 10.49
N PRO A 45 -6.65 16.13 11.27
CA PRO A 45 -6.61 16.02 12.72
C PRO A 45 -8.00 16.20 13.39
N GLY A 46 -8.95 16.87 12.73
CA GLY A 46 -10.33 16.96 13.22
C GLY A 46 -11.12 15.66 13.03
N SER A 47 -10.72 14.80 12.10
CA SER A 47 -11.47 13.61 11.69
C SER A 47 -10.89 12.30 12.24
N MET A 48 -10.20 12.33 13.38
CA MET A 48 -9.70 11.12 14.07
C MET A 48 -10.82 10.18 14.55
N MET A 49 -12.07 10.64 14.55
CA MET A 49 -13.26 9.84 14.78
C MET A 49 -14.02 9.62 13.47
N PRO A 50 -14.63 8.44 13.25
CA PRO A 50 -15.52 8.22 12.11
C PRO A 50 -16.63 9.27 12.08
N SER A 51 -16.68 10.01 10.98
CA SER A 51 -17.54 11.19 10.80
C SER A 51 -18.78 10.89 9.93
N VAL A 52 -19.27 9.64 10.03
CA VAL A 52 -20.36 9.13 9.18
C VAL A 52 -21.67 9.88 9.40
N ALA A 53 -21.97 10.31 10.64
CA ALA A 53 -23.25 10.95 10.99
C ALA A 53 -23.10 12.41 11.46
N LYS A 54 -21.88 12.94 11.53
CA LYS A 54 -21.56 14.30 11.92
C LYS A 54 -20.15 14.65 11.45
N ALA A 55 -19.96 15.86 10.94
CA ALA A 55 -18.63 16.34 10.59
C ALA A 55 -17.86 16.79 11.84
N TYR A 56 -16.56 16.49 11.84
CA TYR A 56 -15.59 16.92 12.86
C TYR A 56 -14.43 17.74 12.27
N GLY A 57 -14.33 17.81 10.95
CA GLY A 57 -13.39 18.64 10.22
C GLY A 57 -13.57 18.50 8.72
N PHE A 58 -12.72 19.17 7.95
CA PHE A 58 -12.75 19.11 6.49
C PHE A 58 -12.66 17.69 5.95
N GLY A 59 -11.88 16.80 6.56
CA GLY A 59 -11.72 15.41 6.15
C GLY A 59 -12.98 14.55 6.29
N SER A 60 -14.07 15.05 6.90
CA SER A 60 -15.26 14.25 7.16
C SER A 60 -16.00 13.79 5.90
N TYR A 61 -15.80 14.45 4.74
CA TYR A 61 -16.32 13.96 3.45
C TYR A 61 -15.74 12.58 3.06
N ILE A 62 -14.60 12.19 3.63
CA ILE A 62 -13.98 10.89 3.38
C ILE A 62 -14.82 9.76 3.96
N ASP A 63 -15.48 9.99 5.09
CA ASP A 63 -16.35 8.99 5.69
C ASP A 63 -17.76 9.12 5.11
N ASN A 64 -18.31 10.34 5.09
CA ASN A 64 -19.63 10.62 4.53
C ASN A 64 -19.74 12.08 4.05
N PRO A 65 -19.89 12.35 2.75
CA PRO A 65 -20.03 13.72 2.25
C PRO A 65 -21.27 14.43 2.82
N ALA A 66 -22.35 13.72 3.16
CA ALA A 66 -23.54 14.35 3.75
C ALA A 66 -23.30 14.93 5.15
N SER A 67 -22.32 14.40 5.89
CA SER A 67 -21.99 14.93 7.21
C SER A 67 -21.42 16.35 7.13
N MET A 68 -20.82 16.72 5.99
CA MET A 68 -20.31 18.07 5.75
C MET A 68 -21.41 19.13 5.81
N ALA A 69 -22.67 18.79 5.50
CA ALA A 69 -23.79 19.73 5.64
C ALA A 69 -24.08 20.12 7.11
N THR A 70 -23.46 19.43 8.09
CA THR A 70 -23.59 19.74 9.51
C THR A 70 -22.57 20.77 10.00
N ILE A 71 -21.60 21.20 9.17
CA ILE A 71 -20.72 22.31 9.52
C ILE A 71 -21.48 23.63 9.41
N GLU A 72 -21.32 24.49 10.39
CA GLU A 72 -22.03 25.77 10.46
C GLU A 72 -21.26 26.88 9.75
N ASN A 73 -19.93 26.82 9.78
CA ASN A 73 -19.04 27.85 9.28
C ASN A 73 -18.16 27.33 8.15
N SER A 74 -17.61 28.27 7.37
CA SER A 74 -16.58 27.91 6.40
C SER A 74 -15.28 27.54 7.11
N GLU A 75 -14.60 26.53 6.61
CA GLU A 75 -13.40 25.93 7.21
C GLU A 75 -12.25 25.90 6.19
N PHE A 76 -11.05 26.24 6.66
CA PHE A 76 -9.81 25.96 5.95
C PHE A 76 -9.05 24.90 6.76
N MET A 77 -8.51 23.89 6.07
CA MET A 77 -7.73 22.84 6.69
C MET A 77 -6.36 22.75 6.03
N PHE A 78 -5.35 22.63 6.87
CA PHE A 78 -3.99 22.29 6.51
C PHE A 78 -3.46 21.33 7.56
N SER A 79 -2.89 20.20 7.14
CA SER A 79 -2.33 19.22 8.07
C SER A 79 -0.99 18.69 7.59
N PHE A 80 -0.14 18.42 8.56
CA PHE A 80 1.17 17.80 8.40
C PHE A 80 1.33 16.79 9.53
N PHE A 81 1.88 15.64 9.23
CA PHE A 81 2.11 14.60 10.21
C PHE A 81 3.47 13.93 10.01
N ARG A 82 3.94 13.32 11.09
CA ARG A 82 5.16 12.52 11.09
C ARG A 82 4.77 11.07 11.30
N ASP A 83 5.06 10.24 10.30
CA ASP A 83 4.97 8.79 10.44
C ASP A 83 6.22 8.29 11.13
N THR A 84 6.03 7.56 12.23
CA THR A 84 7.11 6.82 12.90
C THR A 84 6.77 5.34 12.81
N ASP A 85 7.67 4.56 12.24
CA ASP A 85 7.55 3.10 12.17
C ASP A 85 8.72 2.44 12.91
N SER A 86 8.44 1.30 13.54
CA SER A 86 9.42 0.52 14.29
C SER A 86 9.16 -0.96 14.01
N ALA A 87 10.02 -1.58 13.21
CA ALA A 87 9.95 -3.00 12.91
C ALA A 87 10.96 -3.76 13.77
N ASN A 88 10.49 -4.81 14.46
CA ASN A 88 11.35 -5.80 15.09
C ASN A 88 11.31 -7.07 14.25
N SER A 89 12.47 -7.61 13.92
CA SER A 89 12.63 -8.83 13.15
C SER A 89 13.57 -9.78 13.88
N SER A 90 13.38 -11.08 13.67
CA SER A 90 14.31 -12.10 14.17
C SER A 90 14.58 -13.14 13.09
N TYR A 91 15.85 -13.45 12.89
CA TYR A 91 16.29 -14.42 11.90
C TYR A 91 17.50 -15.18 12.43
N LEU A 92 17.42 -16.52 12.44
CA LEU A 92 18.49 -17.41 12.92
C LEU A 92 19.06 -17.02 14.30
N GLY A 93 18.19 -16.53 15.20
CA GLY A 93 18.57 -16.10 16.55
C GLY A 93 19.05 -14.64 16.67
N THR A 94 19.36 -13.98 15.56
CA THR A 94 19.65 -12.54 15.51
C THR A 94 18.35 -11.75 15.60
N LYS A 95 18.33 -10.66 16.39
CA LYS A 95 17.21 -9.72 16.47
C LYS A 95 17.64 -8.37 15.94
N ASN A 96 16.88 -7.81 15.03
CA ASN A 96 17.10 -6.48 14.48
C ASN A 96 15.91 -5.57 14.79
N LYS A 97 16.19 -4.30 15.04
CA LYS A 97 15.20 -3.24 15.17
C LYS A 97 15.49 -2.18 14.13
N THR A 98 14.48 -1.84 13.33
CA THR A 98 14.56 -0.76 12.34
C THR A 98 13.55 0.31 12.71
N ASP A 99 14.05 1.53 12.96
CA ASP A 99 13.23 2.71 13.20
C ASP A 99 13.25 3.60 11.96
N TRP A 100 12.08 4.06 11.52
CA TRP A 100 11.94 4.97 10.39
C TRP A 100 11.06 6.16 10.76
N GLN A 101 11.42 7.35 10.27
CA GLN A 101 10.63 8.56 10.43
C GLN A 101 10.48 9.27 9.09
N ASN A 102 9.26 9.71 8.77
CA ASN A 102 9.03 10.51 7.59
C ASN A 102 7.99 11.60 7.83
N ASP A 103 8.30 12.77 7.28
CA ASP A 103 7.53 14.00 7.40
C ASP A 103 6.64 14.16 6.16
N LYS A 104 5.35 14.39 6.39
CA LYS A 104 4.34 14.19 5.35
C LYS A 104 3.25 15.27 5.41
N LEU A 105 2.99 15.89 4.26
CA LEU A 105 1.76 16.68 4.07
C LEU A 105 0.55 15.75 4.17
N GLY A 106 -0.35 16.01 5.10
CA GLY A 106 -1.58 15.24 5.23
C GLY A 106 -2.62 15.72 4.24
N SER A 107 -3.10 16.93 4.47
CA SER A 107 -4.31 17.39 3.82
C SER A 107 -4.26 18.91 3.66
N ILE A 108 -4.88 19.43 2.59
CA ILE A 108 -5.12 20.85 2.41
C ILE A 108 -6.47 21.05 1.73
N GLY A 109 -7.30 21.97 2.21
CA GLY A 109 -8.61 22.17 1.60
C GLY A 109 -9.44 23.27 2.23
N VAL A 110 -10.55 23.57 1.56
CA VAL A 110 -11.53 24.56 2.00
C VAL A 110 -12.93 23.97 1.88
N ALA A 111 -13.72 24.12 2.93
CA ALA A 111 -15.17 23.94 2.91
C ALA A 111 -15.84 25.30 3.09
N TYR A 112 -16.73 25.67 2.18
CA TYR A 112 -17.47 26.91 2.20
C TYR A 112 -18.93 26.64 2.52
N SER A 113 -19.39 27.17 3.65
CA SER A 113 -20.80 27.15 4.05
C SER A 113 -21.53 28.29 3.35
N VAL A 114 -22.34 27.95 2.35
CA VAL A 114 -23.07 28.91 1.52
C VAL A 114 -24.24 29.46 2.34
N PRO A 115 -24.40 30.79 2.47
CA PRO A 115 -25.55 31.37 3.15
C PRO A 115 -26.88 30.95 2.48
N ALA A 116 -27.67 30.14 3.18
CA ALA A 116 -28.97 29.67 2.72
C ALA A 116 -30.09 30.23 3.62
N ILE A 117 -31.23 30.58 3.04
CA ILE A 117 -32.40 31.12 3.78
C ILE A 117 -33.02 30.02 4.67
N THR A 118 -32.98 28.77 4.19
CA THR A 118 -33.45 27.59 4.91
C THR A 118 -32.52 26.42 4.62
N GLY A 119 -32.07 25.74 5.68
CA GLY A 119 -31.17 24.59 5.58
C GLY A 119 -29.70 24.98 5.49
N SER A 120 -28.85 24.00 5.18
CA SER A 120 -27.42 24.19 4.96
C SER A 120 -27.02 23.78 3.54
N LEU A 121 -26.03 24.46 2.98
CA LEU A 121 -25.36 24.08 1.75
C LEU A 121 -23.86 24.29 1.95
N VAL A 122 -23.09 23.26 1.71
CA VAL A 122 -21.64 23.26 1.90
C VAL A 122 -21.01 22.71 0.64
N ILE A 123 -20.07 23.45 0.10
CA ILE A 123 -19.24 23.04 -1.02
C ILE A 123 -17.79 23.02 -0.58
N GLY A 124 -17.00 22.08 -1.08
CA GLY A 124 -15.59 22.06 -0.72
C GLY A 124 -14.72 21.38 -1.75
N VAL A 125 -13.45 21.77 -1.71
CA VAL A 125 -12.39 21.21 -2.55
C VAL A 125 -11.13 21.04 -1.73
N GLY A 126 -10.34 20.02 -2.03
CA GLY A 126 -9.04 19.86 -1.40
C GLY A 126 -8.36 18.55 -1.73
N TYR A 127 -7.19 18.41 -1.15
CA TYR A 127 -6.35 17.23 -1.18
C TYR A 127 -6.33 16.58 0.20
N ASN A 128 -6.39 15.26 0.25
CA ASN A 128 -6.18 14.50 1.49
C ASN A 128 -5.38 13.24 1.17
N ARG A 129 -4.35 12.96 1.97
CA ARG A 129 -3.59 11.72 1.91
C ARG A 129 -4.41 10.60 2.54
N VAL A 130 -4.77 9.62 1.72
CA VAL A 130 -5.59 8.48 2.11
C VAL A 130 -4.83 7.18 2.31
N ILE A 131 -3.63 7.06 1.73
CA ILE A 131 -2.73 5.93 1.94
C ILE A 131 -1.34 6.47 2.27
N SER A 132 -0.75 5.98 3.36
CA SER A 132 0.56 6.40 3.83
C SER A 132 1.25 5.27 4.60
N ASN A 133 1.94 4.40 3.87
CA ASN A 133 2.64 3.27 4.47
C ASN A 133 4.11 3.30 4.07
N ALA A 134 4.97 2.96 5.01
CA ALA A 134 6.39 2.77 4.77
C ALA A 134 6.90 1.76 5.79
N ASN A 135 7.13 0.53 5.34
CA ASN A 135 7.60 -0.56 6.16
C ASN A 135 9.00 -0.96 5.67
N THR A 136 9.90 -1.22 6.61
CA THR A 136 11.23 -1.76 6.31
C THR A 136 11.54 -2.89 7.27
N TYR A 137 11.81 -4.08 6.72
CA TYR A 137 12.23 -5.26 7.47
C TYR A 137 13.67 -5.56 7.11
N ARG A 138 14.50 -5.79 8.13
CA ARG A 138 15.88 -6.20 7.95
C ARG A 138 16.15 -7.46 8.72
N ILE A 139 16.69 -8.47 8.07
CA ILE A 139 17.14 -9.70 8.71
C ILE A 139 18.60 -9.91 8.39
N SER A 140 19.33 -10.49 9.34
CA SER A 140 20.73 -10.87 9.12
C SER A 140 21.08 -12.06 9.98
N GLY A 141 21.93 -12.94 9.47
CA GLY A 141 22.38 -14.12 10.20
C GLY A 141 23.20 -15.04 9.33
N ARG A 142 24.07 -15.83 9.96
CA ARG A 142 24.77 -16.90 9.26
C ARG A 142 23.83 -18.08 9.06
N ASN A 143 23.62 -18.46 7.80
CA ASN A 143 22.79 -19.60 7.42
C ASN A 143 23.70 -20.73 6.95
N ASN A 144 23.64 -21.87 7.67
CA ASN A 144 24.41 -23.07 7.33
C ASN A 144 23.53 -24.13 6.63
N ASN A 145 22.30 -23.79 6.26
CA ASN A 145 21.33 -24.74 5.71
C ASN A 145 21.03 -24.46 4.23
N SER A 146 20.89 -23.19 3.83
CA SER A 146 20.45 -22.82 2.49
C SER A 146 21.09 -21.53 1.98
N THR A 147 21.17 -21.40 0.66
CA THR A 147 21.51 -20.16 -0.07
C THR A 147 20.33 -19.71 -0.93
N ILE A 148 20.25 -18.43 -1.29
CA ILE A 148 19.25 -17.92 -2.25
C ILE A 148 19.37 -18.58 -3.63
N THR A 149 20.57 -18.97 -4.02
CA THR A 149 20.81 -19.63 -5.32
C THR A 149 20.17 -21.01 -5.40
N ASP A 150 19.92 -21.67 -4.27
CA ASP A 150 19.13 -22.92 -4.22
C ASP A 150 17.71 -22.68 -4.77
N SER A 151 17.14 -21.49 -4.56
CA SER A 151 15.80 -21.16 -5.06
C SER A 151 15.76 -20.98 -6.58
N PHE A 152 16.91 -20.70 -7.20
CA PHE A 152 17.02 -20.49 -8.65
C PHE A 152 17.12 -21.78 -9.44
N LEU A 153 17.27 -22.94 -8.76
CA LEU A 153 17.33 -24.25 -9.40
C LEU A 153 15.98 -24.70 -9.99
N ASP A 154 14.88 -24.12 -9.51
CA ASP A 154 13.56 -24.36 -10.07
C ASP A 154 13.43 -23.67 -11.44
N ALA A 155 13.12 -24.45 -12.48
CA ALA A 155 12.95 -23.95 -13.85
C ALA A 155 11.80 -22.95 -14.00
N ASP A 156 10.83 -22.97 -13.08
CA ASP A 156 9.75 -21.99 -13.05
C ASP A 156 10.14 -20.68 -12.32
N ASN A 157 11.32 -20.61 -11.69
CA ASN A 157 11.78 -19.39 -11.05
C ASN A 157 12.19 -18.34 -12.10
N LYS A 158 11.68 -17.12 -11.96
CA LYS A 158 12.01 -15.98 -12.84
C LYS A 158 13.51 -15.68 -12.96
N TYR A 159 14.33 -16.12 -12.00
CA TYR A 159 15.77 -15.93 -12.02
C TYR A 159 16.54 -17.09 -12.65
N PHE A 160 15.88 -18.21 -12.99
CA PHE A 160 16.54 -19.43 -13.48
C PHE A 160 17.52 -19.15 -14.62
N ASP A 161 17.04 -18.56 -15.73
CA ASP A 161 17.87 -18.27 -16.91
C ASP A 161 19.03 -17.31 -16.56
N LEU A 162 18.73 -16.24 -15.81
CA LEU A 162 19.74 -15.26 -15.42
C LEU A 162 20.80 -15.88 -14.51
N ALA A 163 20.38 -16.69 -13.54
CA ALA A 163 21.26 -17.33 -12.59
C ALA A 163 22.22 -18.31 -13.29
N PHE A 164 21.70 -19.08 -14.25
CA PHE A 164 22.51 -19.98 -15.07
C PHE A 164 23.50 -19.19 -15.95
N ASP A 165 23.03 -18.15 -16.64
CA ASP A 165 23.87 -17.30 -17.50
C ASP A 165 24.97 -16.54 -16.72
N THR A 166 24.76 -16.28 -15.43
CA THR A 166 25.73 -15.61 -14.54
C THR A 166 26.55 -16.57 -13.68
N TYR A 167 26.43 -17.90 -13.87
CA TYR A 167 27.10 -18.92 -13.07
C TYR A 167 26.77 -18.87 -11.56
N ALA A 168 25.61 -18.32 -11.20
CA ALA A 168 25.09 -18.41 -9.83
C ALA A 168 24.51 -19.81 -9.55
N ILE A 169 24.06 -20.49 -10.61
CA ILE A 169 23.81 -21.93 -10.66
C ILE A 169 24.52 -22.48 -11.89
N ASP A 170 24.94 -23.74 -11.84
CA ASP A 170 25.55 -24.42 -12.99
C ASP A 170 25.32 -25.94 -12.87
N TRP A 171 25.80 -26.71 -13.83
CA TRP A 171 25.81 -28.16 -13.76
C TRP A 171 26.69 -28.64 -12.61
N GLY A 172 26.13 -29.49 -11.75
CA GLY A 172 26.85 -30.08 -10.62
C GLY A 172 27.79 -31.22 -11.02
N ASP A 173 27.73 -31.67 -12.27
CA ASP A 173 28.52 -32.77 -12.83
C ASP A 173 29.01 -32.49 -14.27
N VAL A 174 30.02 -33.25 -14.70
CA VAL A 174 30.60 -33.12 -16.04
C VAL A 174 29.62 -33.63 -17.11
N GLU A 175 28.77 -34.58 -16.74
CA GLU A 175 27.74 -35.18 -17.58
C GLU A 175 26.48 -34.31 -17.76
N GLN A 176 26.39 -33.17 -17.07
CA GLN A 176 25.28 -32.21 -17.15
C GLN A 176 23.90 -32.86 -16.86
N THR A 177 23.82 -33.63 -15.78
CA THR A 177 22.60 -34.35 -15.41
C THR A 177 21.76 -33.63 -14.37
N TYR A 178 22.34 -32.74 -13.58
CA TYR A 178 21.61 -31.92 -12.60
C TYR A 178 22.24 -30.55 -12.39
N LEU A 179 21.40 -29.55 -12.09
CA LEU A 179 21.82 -28.21 -11.73
C LEU A 179 22.06 -28.11 -10.23
N GLU A 180 23.01 -27.27 -9.85
CA GLU A 180 23.43 -27.05 -8.47
C GLU A 180 23.81 -25.58 -8.23
N SER A 181 23.68 -25.14 -6.99
CA SER A 181 24.14 -23.81 -6.57
C SER A 181 25.66 -23.70 -6.67
N ILE A 182 26.16 -22.53 -7.07
CA ILE A 182 27.60 -22.25 -7.06
C ILE A 182 28.24 -22.38 -5.66
N PHE A 183 27.47 -22.20 -4.58
CA PHE A 183 27.94 -22.40 -3.20
C PHE A 183 27.95 -23.88 -2.76
N ARG A 184 27.57 -24.81 -3.64
CA ARG A 184 27.52 -26.25 -3.36
C ARG A 184 28.39 -27.06 -4.31
N ILE A 185 28.64 -26.55 -5.52
CA ILE A 185 29.59 -27.14 -6.47
C ILE A 185 30.99 -27.16 -5.84
N GLY A 186 31.74 -28.25 -6.06
CA GLY A 186 33.09 -28.43 -5.50
C GLY A 186 33.13 -29.06 -4.10
N PHE A 187 31.98 -29.16 -3.42
CA PHE A 187 31.87 -29.82 -2.11
C PHE A 187 31.21 -31.20 -2.19
N GLU A 188 31.19 -31.94 -1.08
CA GLU A 188 30.48 -33.22 -1.01
C GLU A 188 28.99 -33.03 -1.33
N PRO A 189 28.33 -33.93 -2.08
CA PRO A 189 26.93 -33.79 -2.43
C PRO A 189 26.02 -33.54 -1.22
N GLY A 190 25.24 -32.46 -1.26
CA GLY A 190 24.34 -32.03 -0.19
C GLY A 190 25.01 -31.26 0.96
N SER A 191 26.32 -31.04 0.91
CA SER A 191 27.02 -30.17 1.86
C SER A 191 26.88 -28.69 1.48
N PHE A 192 26.98 -27.83 2.49
CA PHE A 192 26.98 -26.38 2.36
C PHE A 192 27.74 -25.81 3.56
N PRO A 193 28.92 -25.18 3.34
CA PRO A 193 29.71 -24.58 4.42
C PRO A 193 28.95 -23.51 5.22
N GLY A 194 27.93 -22.92 4.58
CA GLY A 194 27.13 -21.84 5.09
C GLY A 194 27.56 -20.51 4.49
N ILE A 195 26.72 -19.49 4.66
CA ILE A 195 26.97 -18.14 4.15
C ILE A 195 26.30 -17.12 5.06
N ASN A 196 26.86 -15.92 5.16
CA ASN A 196 26.16 -14.86 5.88
C ASN A 196 25.11 -14.25 4.96
N GLN A 197 23.88 -14.18 5.46
CA GLN A 197 22.74 -13.62 4.74
C GLN A 197 22.29 -12.33 5.41
N GLU A 198 22.04 -11.32 4.59
CA GLU A 198 21.33 -10.11 4.95
C GLU A 198 20.19 -9.90 3.96
N ALA A 199 18.99 -9.61 4.47
CA ALA A 199 17.88 -9.21 3.62
C ALA A 199 17.23 -7.92 4.12
N GLU A 200 17.01 -6.98 3.21
CA GLU A 200 16.23 -5.77 3.43
C GLU A 200 15.01 -5.80 2.52
N ILE A 201 13.82 -5.81 3.11
CA ILE A 201 12.55 -5.68 2.39
C ILE A 201 11.96 -4.32 2.75
N ARG A 202 11.82 -3.46 1.76
CA ARG A 202 11.24 -2.12 1.91
C ARG A 202 10.02 -1.97 1.02
N SER A 203 8.88 -1.71 1.65
CA SER A 203 7.62 -1.43 0.95
C SER A 203 7.12 -0.05 1.33
N GLN A 204 6.86 0.80 0.35
CA GLN A 204 6.33 2.14 0.57
C GLN A 204 5.17 2.41 -0.39
N THR A 205 4.05 2.85 0.17
CA THR A 205 2.88 3.22 -0.63
C THR A 205 2.36 4.56 -0.16
N TYR A 206 2.16 5.48 -1.08
CA TYR A 206 1.64 6.80 -0.82
C TYR A 206 0.59 7.14 -1.86
N ALA A 207 -0.61 7.44 -1.41
CA ALA A 207 -1.67 7.92 -2.29
C ALA A 207 -2.46 9.04 -1.63
N GLY A 208 -2.76 10.06 -2.43
CA GLY A 208 -3.61 11.16 -2.06
C GLY A 208 -4.77 11.28 -3.03
N GLN A 209 -5.85 11.89 -2.56
CA GLN A 209 -7.02 12.14 -3.36
C GLN A 209 -7.32 13.63 -3.44
N TYR A 210 -7.54 14.11 -4.65
CA TYR A 210 -8.11 15.43 -4.91
C TYR A 210 -9.61 15.27 -4.96
N THR A 211 -10.33 15.98 -4.11
CA THR A 211 -11.78 15.81 -3.96
C THR A 211 -12.48 17.13 -4.16
N ALA A 212 -13.62 17.08 -4.85
CA ALA A 212 -14.66 18.08 -4.79
C ALA A 212 -15.92 17.44 -4.18
N PHE A 213 -16.57 18.15 -3.27
CA PHE A 213 -17.80 17.67 -2.64
C PHE A 213 -18.84 18.76 -2.50
N LEU A 214 -20.09 18.31 -2.40
CA LEU A 214 -21.27 19.13 -2.13
C LEU A 214 -22.14 18.40 -1.12
N ALA A 215 -22.63 19.12 -0.13
CA ALA A 215 -23.50 18.60 0.91
C ALA A 215 -24.59 19.62 1.24
N THR A 216 -25.81 19.16 1.44
CA THR A 216 -26.93 20.05 1.72
C THR A 216 -27.99 19.42 2.61
N GLU A 217 -28.67 20.24 3.40
CA GLU A 217 -29.93 19.89 4.04
C GLU A 217 -31.07 19.91 3.03
N PHE A 218 -31.34 18.76 2.41
CA PHE A 218 -32.39 18.63 1.38
C PHE A 218 -33.80 18.80 1.97
N ARG A 219 -34.00 18.35 3.21
CA ARG A 219 -35.21 18.52 4.00
C ARG A 219 -34.79 18.74 5.45
N LYS A 220 -35.62 19.42 6.23
CA LYS A 220 -35.41 19.55 7.68
C LYS A 220 -34.91 18.25 8.29
N ASP A 221 -33.76 18.32 8.94
CA ASP A 221 -33.09 17.22 9.64
C ASP A 221 -32.60 16.06 8.73
N LEU A 222 -32.66 16.20 7.40
CA LEU A 222 -32.19 15.23 6.42
C LEU A 222 -31.17 15.87 5.46
N PHE A 223 -29.94 15.38 5.55
CA PHE A 223 -28.80 15.85 4.79
C PHE A 223 -28.40 14.83 3.73
N VAL A 224 -27.99 15.33 2.58
CA VAL A 224 -27.50 14.56 1.44
C VAL A 224 -26.16 15.15 1.02
N GLY A 225 -25.23 14.30 0.58
CA GLY A 225 -23.96 14.78 0.05
C GLY A 225 -23.39 13.87 -1.02
N PHE A 226 -22.58 14.46 -1.88
CA PHE A 226 -21.90 13.82 -2.99
C PHE A 226 -20.45 14.28 -3.03
N SER A 227 -19.53 13.39 -3.40
CA SER A 227 -18.15 13.75 -3.69
C SER A 227 -17.61 12.98 -4.88
N ILE A 228 -16.76 13.65 -5.65
CA ILE A 228 -15.94 13.05 -6.69
C ILE A 228 -14.48 13.24 -6.31
N SER A 229 -13.71 12.17 -6.36
CA SER A 229 -12.29 12.18 -6.01
C SER A 229 -11.45 11.54 -7.10
N PHE A 230 -10.33 12.17 -7.42
CA PHE A 230 -9.27 11.58 -8.22
C PHE A 230 -8.14 11.15 -7.30
N LEU A 231 -7.95 9.83 -7.17
CA LEU A 231 -6.87 9.21 -6.43
C LEU A 231 -5.63 9.12 -7.30
N GLN A 232 -4.51 9.62 -6.79
CA GLN A 232 -3.20 9.49 -7.39
C GLN A 232 -2.20 9.03 -6.33
N GLY A 233 -1.38 8.05 -6.68
CA GLY A 233 -0.35 7.55 -5.79
C GLY A 233 0.70 6.71 -6.48
N GLU A 234 1.67 6.29 -5.69
CA GLU A 234 2.77 5.43 -6.10
C GLU A 234 3.00 4.38 -5.01
N SER A 235 3.44 3.20 -5.45
CA SER A 235 3.86 2.12 -4.59
C SER A 235 5.21 1.62 -5.07
N GLN A 236 6.16 1.52 -4.15
CA GLN A 236 7.52 1.05 -4.39
C GLN A 236 7.79 -0.11 -3.46
N HIS A 237 8.17 -1.23 -4.05
CA HIS A 237 8.61 -2.43 -3.34
C HIS A 237 10.05 -2.73 -3.75
N ARG A 238 10.92 -2.92 -2.75
CA ARG A 238 12.32 -3.24 -2.95
C ARG A 238 12.73 -4.36 -2.03
N GLU A 239 13.41 -5.35 -2.59
CA GLU A 239 14.02 -6.44 -1.85
C GLU A 239 15.51 -6.46 -2.21
N ASN A 240 16.35 -6.40 -1.19
CA ASN A 240 17.78 -6.62 -1.33
C ASN A 240 18.09 -7.87 -0.52
N PHE A 241 18.65 -8.88 -1.17
CA PHE A 241 19.15 -10.07 -0.49
C PHE A 241 20.63 -10.21 -0.82
N LEU A 242 21.47 -10.15 0.21
CA LEU A 242 22.91 -10.19 0.12
C LEU A 242 23.42 -11.44 0.83
N GLU A 243 24.21 -12.22 0.12
CA GLU A 243 25.04 -13.29 0.65
C GLU A 243 26.49 -12.87 0.59
N THR A 244 27.23 -13.03 1.69
CA THR A 244 28.63 -12.63 1.77
C THR A 244 29.47 -13.70 2.48
N ASP A 245 30.62 -14.02 1.91
CA ASP A 245 31.57 -14.96 2.49
C ASP A 245 32.55 -14.28 3.45
N ASN A 246 32.05 -13.83 4.61
CA ASN A 246 32.92 -13.18 5.59
C ASN A 246 33.92 -14.14 6.25
N GLN A 247 33.73 -15.45 6.10
CA GLN A 247 34.55 -16.48 6.72
C GLN A 247 35.56 -17.09 5.75
N ASN A 248 35.52 -16.69 4.47
CA ASN A 248 36.39 -17.20 3.42
C ASN A 248 36.26 -18.74 3.27
N ASP A 249 35.02 -19.23 3.38
CA ASP A 249 34.65 -20.64 3.24
C ASP A 249 34.62 -21.08 1.76
N TYR A 250 34.52 -20.12 0.82
CA TYR A 250 34.51 -20.32 -0.63
C TYR A 250 35.79 -19.72 -1.24
N ASP A 251 36.94 -20.19 -0.76
CA ASP A 251 38.25 -19.78 -1.24
C ASP A 251 38.67 -20.51 -2.54
N GLY A 252 39.68 -20.00 -3.25
CA GLY A 252 40.21 -20.49 -4.55
C GLY A 252 40.42 -22.00 -4.75
N ASP A 253 40.21 -22.80 -3.71
CA ASP A 253 40.54 -24.21 -3.58
C ASP A 253 39.31 -25.14 -3.75
N PHE A 254 38.05 -24.67 -3.61
CA PHE A 254 36.85 -25.53 -3.79
C PHE A 254 36.48 -25.74 -5.27
N ILE A 255 36.71 -24.72 -6.12
CA ILE A 255 36.75 -24.83 -7.58
C ILE A 255 38.01 -24.07 -8.04
N GLU A 256 38.83 -24.67 -8.91
CA GLU A 256 40.14 -24.12 -9.29
C GLU A 256 40.00 -22.68 -9.83
N GLY A 257 40.48 -21.71 -9.04
CA GLY A 257 40.47 -20.28 -9.40
C GLY A 257 39.16 -19.54 -9.12
N SER A 258 38.22 -20.11 -8.36
CA SER A 258 36.99 -19.43 -7.92
C SER A 258 37.12 -18.84 -6.52
N ASP A 259 36.74 -17.59 -6.33
CA ASP A 259 36.68 -16.94 -5.02
C ASP A 259 35.38 -16.14 -4.95
N ILE A 260 34.41 -16.63 -4.17
CA ILE A 260 33.07 -16.02 -4.12
C ILE A 260 33.00 -15.05 -2.95
N ASP A 261 33.16 -13.76 -3.23
CA ASP A 261 33.02 -12.72 -2.21
C ASP A 261 31.56 -12.51 -1.79
N ASN A 262 30.65 -12.29 -2.76
CA ASN A 262 29.24 -12.04 -2.48
C ASN A 262 28.30 -12.38 -3.65
N ILE A 263 27.02 -12.59 -3.32
CA ILE A 263 25.90 -12.60 -4.26
C ILE A 263 24.85 -11.60 -3.79
N LEU A 264 24.49 -10.67 -4.68
CA LEU A 264 23.44 -9.67 -4.43
C LEU A 264 22.27 -9.89 -5.38
N VAL A 265 21.09 -10.13 -4.80
CA VAL A 265 19.82 -10.15 -5.51
C VAL A 265 19.09 -8.85 -5.19
N ASN A 266 18.86 -8.04 -6.23
CA ASN A 266 18.09 -6.81 -6.12
C ASN A 266 16.80 -6.92 -6.90
N ASP A 267 15.69 -6.74 -6.20
CA ASP A 267 14.36 -6.79 -6.78
C ASP A 267 13.63 -5.47 -6.55
N ARG A 268 13.05 -4.94 -7.63
CA ARG A 268 12.33 -3.66 -7.58
C ARG A 268 11.05 -3.70 -8.38
N ILE A 269 9.96 -3.30 -7.73
CA ILE A 269 8.65 -3.14 -8.35
C ILE A 269 8.15 -1.73 -8.05
N ASP A 270 7.97 -0.92 -9.08
CA ASP A 270 7.37 0.40 -8.97
C ASP A 270 6.01 0.41 -9.67
N THR A 271 4.97 0.84 -8.95
CA THR A 271 3.59 0.87 -9.44
C THR A 271 3.02 2.29 -9.30
N LYS A 272 2.27 2.73 -10.31
CA LYS A 272 1.49 3.97 -10.27
C LYS A 272 0.02 3.64 -10.03
N ILE A 273 -0.61 4.37 -9.11
CA ILE A 273 -2.01 4.20 -8.73
C ILE A 273 -2.79 5.41 -9.25
N LEU A 274 -3.80 5.15 -10.08
CA LEU A 274 -4.74 6.16 -10.57
C LEU A 274 -6.15 5.59 -10.48
N ALA A 275 -7.07 6.31 -9.81
CA ALA A 275 -8.46 5.87 -9.73
C ALA A 275 -9.42 7.06 -9.58
N TRP A 276 -10.64 6.88 -10.07
CA TRP A 276 -11.76 7.76 -9.75
C TRP A 276 -12.59 7.12 -8.63
N LYS A 277 -12.98 7.93 -7.64
CA LYS A 277 -13.90 7.53 -6.58
C LYS A 277 -15.10 8.46 -6.60
N PHE A 278 -16.28 7.87 -6.48
CA PHE A 278 -17.53 8.59 -6.31
C PHE A 278 -18.10 8.18 -4.96
N ARG A 279 -18.60 9.14 -4.18
CA ARG A 279 -19.24 8.84 -2.91
C ARG A 279 -20.54 9.61 -2.81
N THR A 280 -21.54 8.97 -2.25
CA THR A 280 -22.80 9.59 -1.87
C THR A 280 -23.10 9.24 -0.42
N GLY A 281 -23.86 10.08 0.26
CA GLY A 281 -24.30 9.74 1.60
C GLY A 281 -25.53 10.48 2.06
N LEU A 282 -26.03 10.03 3.19
CA LEU A 282 -27.21 10.53 3.87
C LEU A 282 -26.92 10.67 5.35
N VAL A 283 -27.42 11.73 5.98
CA VAL A 283 -27.43 11.88 7.43
C VAL A 283 -28.83 12.33 7.85
N TYR A 284 -29.39 11.70 8.88
CA TYR A 284 -30.67 12.07 9.48
C TYR A 284 -30.48 12.43 10.95
N LYS A 285 -30.91 13.63 11.33
CA LYS A 285 -30.87 14.14 12.70
C LYS A 285 -32.15 13.77 13.42
N ILE A 286 -32.10 12.70 14.20
CA ILE A 286 -33.28 12.15 14.90
C ILE A 286 -33.71 13.10 16.02
N ARG A 287 -32.75 13.59 16.81
CA ARG A 287 -32.93 14.55 17.89
C ARG A 287 -31.59 15.24 18.20
N PRO A 288 -31.57 16.33 18.97
CA PRO A 288 -30.31 16.94 19.40
C PRO A 288 -29.38 15.89 20.04
N GLY A 289 -28.17 15.76 19.50
CA GLY A 289 -27.16 14.79 19.96
C GLY A 289 -27.29 13.36 19.42
N LEU A 290 -28.31 13.05 18.61
CA LEU A 290 -28.46 11.73 17.98
C LEU A 290 -28.70 11.86 16.47
N ASN A 291 -27.71 11.41 15.71
CA ASN A 291 -27.74 11.37 14.25
C ASN A 291 -27.56 9.93 13.77
N ALA A 292 -28.17 9.58 12.64
CA ALA A 292 -27.90 8.36 11.89
C ALA A 292 -27.31 8.74 10.53
N GLY A 293 -26.29 8.02 10.07
CA GLY A 293 -25.63 8.30 8.80
C GLY A 293 -25.35 7.02 8.02
N ILE A 294 -25.47 7.10 6.70
CA ILE A 294 -25.11 6.05 5.75
C ILE A 294 -24.30 6.69 4.63
N SER A 295 -23.25 6.01 4.20
CA SER A 295 -22.36 6.43 3.11
C SER A 295 -22.15 5.25 2.18
N TYR A 296 -22.01 5.53 0.89
CA TYR A 296 -21.76 4.54 -0.16
C TYR A 296 -20.70 5.08 -1.13
N GLN A 297 -19.74 4.24 -1.47
CA GLN A 297 -18.62 4.52 -2.37
C GLN A 297 -18.53 3.42 -3.43
#